data_AF-A0AAD9HF28-F1
#
_entry.id   AF-A0AAD9HF28-F1
#
_cell.length_a   1.000
_cell.length_b   1.000
_cell.length_c   1.000
_cell.angle_alpha   90.00
_cell.angle_beta   90.00
_cell.angle_gamma   90.00
#
_symmetry.space_group_name_H-M   'P 1'
#
loop_
_entity.id
_entity.type
_entity.pdbx_description
1 polymer ?
#
loop_
_entity_poly.entity_id
_entity_poly.type
_entity_poly.pdbx_seq_one_letter_code
_entity_poly.pdbx_strand_id
1 'polypeptide(L)'
;MRSFIPPVAFLGLFALSANAQNPHHVVDPVLFPGIAPSTDLVWHDCCTVFKCARLTVHAKVTDPRRPERVEGNCGQPAVDLAIVKLPYVSVPGGPAHQGAVHVSLGGWSSSSTNFLVRFGEDYAPLFAGYDLLAI
;
A
#
# COMPACT_ATOMS: atom_id res chain seq x y z
N MET A 1 -49.60 -19.67 -40.71
CA MET A 1 -49.36 -19.01 -39.41
C MET A 1 -47.89 -18.58 -39.39
N ARG A 2 -47.60 -17.28 -39.48
CA ARG A 2 -46.23 -16.75 -39.50
C ARG A 2 -45.80 -16.48 -38.06
N SER A 3 -44.81 -17.23 -37.58
CA SER A 3 -44.23 -17.04 -36.25
C SER A 3 -43.21 -15.91 -36.31
N PHE A 4 -43.45 -14.84 -35.54
CA PHE A 4 -42.52 -13.74 -35.36
C PHE A 4 -41.55 -14.09 -34.22
N ILE A 5 -40.25 -14.10 -34.51
CA ILE A 5 -39.20 -14.14 -33.48
C ILE A 5 -39.05 -12.71 -32.95
N PRO A 6 -39.24 -12.43 -31.65
CA PRO A 6 -38.98 -11.10 -31.12
C PRO A 6 -37.46 -10.88 -31.00
N PRO A 7 -36.92 -9.75 -31.48
CA PRO A 7 -35.52 -9.42 -31.29
C PRO A 7 -35.37 -8.75 -29.93
N VAL A 8 -35.30 -9.54 -28.86
CA VAL A 8 -34.99 -9.00 -27.52
C VAL A 8 -33.89 -9.84 -26.89
N ALA A 9 -32.70 -9.77 -27.47
CA ALA A 9 -31.50 -10.32 -26.86
C ALA A 9 -30.25 -9.61 -27.40
N PHE A 10 -30.19 -8.28 -27.26
CA PHE A 10 -28.99 -7.54 -27.68
C PHE A 10 -28.65 -6.31 -26.83
N LEU A 11 -28.91 -6.36 -25.51
CA LEU A 11 -28.52 -5.29 -24.56
C LEU A 11 -27.99 -5.81 -23.21
N GLY A 12 -27.47 -7.04 -23.17
CA GLY A 12 -26.97 -7.67 -21.93
C GLY A 12 -25.44 -7.57 -21.70
N LEU A 13 -24.73 -6.75 -22.47
CA LEU A 13 -23.27 -6.62 -22.38
C LEU A 13 -22.91 -5.17 -22.02
N PHE A 14 -22.18 -5.03 -20.92
CA PHE A 14 -21.53 -3.81 -20.43
C PHE A 14 -22.38 -2.83 -19.61
N ALA A 15 -22.88 -3.28 -18.47
CA ALA A 15 -23.09 -2.38 -17.34
C ALA A 15 -22.57 -3.02 -16.05
N LEU A 16 -21.28 -3.37 -16.03
CA LEU A 16 -20.56 -3.41 -14.75
C LEU A 16 -20.48 -1.95 -14.31
N SER A 17 -21.32 -1.58 -13.35
CA SER A 17 -21.26 -0.27 -12.70
C SER A 17 -19.85 -0.08 -12.18
N ALA A 18 -19.13 0.85 -12.81
CA ALA A 18 -17.90 1.43 -12.31
C ALA A 18 -18.21 2.28 -11.07
N ASN A 19 -18.68 1.64 -9.99
CA ASN A 19 -18.50 2.19 -8.66
C ASN A 19 -17.02 2.01 -8.34
N ALA A 20 -16.18 2.90 -8.86
CA ALA A 20 -14.89 3.13 -8.26
C ALA A 20 -15.17 3.42 -6.78
N GLN A 21 -14.77 2.50 -5.89
CA GLN A 21 -14.94 2.67 -4.45
C GLN A 21 -14.38 4.05 -4.09
N ASN A 22 -15.19 4.88 -3.42
CA ASN A 22 -14.66 6.13 -2.88
C ASN A 22 -13.54 5.76 -1.91
N PRO A 23 -12.33 6.31 -2.10
CA PRO A 23 -11.22 5.98 -1.23
C PRO A 23 -11.53 6.41 0.20
N HIS A 24 -11.17 5.58 1.18
CA HIS A 24 -11.35 5.89 2.61
C HIS A 24 -10.57 7.14 3.02
N HIS A 25 -9.40 7.32 2.39
CA HIS A 25 -8.48 8.42 2.68
C HIS A 25 -7.99 9.10 1.41
N VAL A 26 -7.85 10.42 1.47
CA VAL A 26 -7.14 11.20 0.46
C VAL A 26 -5.66 11.24 0.84
N VAL A 27 -4.79 10.86 -0.10
CA VAL A 27 -3.35 10.92 0.11
C VAL A 27 -2.89 12.37 -0.01
N ASP A 28 -2.36 12.91 1.08
CA ASP A 28 -1.73 14.22 1.09
C ASP A 28 -0.37 14.16 0.38
N PRO A 29 -0.17 14.88 -0.75
CA PRO A 29 1.10 14.87 -1.47
C PRO A 29 2.27 15.45 -0.66
N VAL A 30 2.03 16.22 0.41
CA VAL A 30 3.10 16.76 1.26
C VAL A 30 3.45 15.86 2.46
N LEU A 31 2.75 14.73 2.63
CA LEU A 31 2.93 13.82 3.76
C LEU A 31 4.37 13.31 3.90
N PHE A 32 4.90 12.65 2.86
CA PHE A 32 6.25 12.08 2.88
C PHE A 32 7.37 13.12 2.86
N PRO A 33 7.27 14.23 2.09
CA PRO A 33 8.20 15.33 2.21
C PRO A 33 8.30 15.93 3.63
N GLY A 34 7.21 15.90 4.39
CA GLY A 34 7.17 16.36 5.78
C GLY A 34 7.80 15.42 6.81
N ILE A 35 8.08 14.16 6.44
CA ILE A 35 8.75 13.18 7.32
C ILE A 35 10.26 13.28 7.11
N ALA A 36 11.00 13.42 8.20
CA ALA A 36 12.46 13.44 8.15
C ALA A 36 12.98 12.06 7.69
N PRO A 37 13.89 12.02 6.69
CA PRO A 37 14.51 10.76 6.28
C PRO A 37 15.37 10.19 7.42
N SER A 38 15.33 8.86 7.58
CA SER A 38 16.06 8.15 8.62
C SER A 38 16.65 6.85 8.07
N THR A 39 17.83 6.46 8.54
CA THR A 39 18.43 5.15 8.24
C THR A 39 17.81 4.02 9.07
N ASP A 40 17.08 4.38 10.12
CA ASP A 40 16.27 3.48 10.93
C ASP A 40 14.78 3.64 10.60
N LEU A 41 14.00 2.57 10.75
CA LEU A 41 12.56 2.60 10.49
C LEU A 41 11.79 3.28 11.62
N VAL A 42 11.60 4.60 11.49
CA VAL A 42 10.87 5.44 12.45
C VAL A 42 9.45 5.69 11.95
N TRP A 43 8.46 5.30 12.76
CA TRP A 43 7.03 5.40 12.42
C TRP A 43 6.41 6.70 12.94
N HIS A 44 5.62 7.35 12.08
CA HIS A 44 4.84 8.55 12.38
C HIS A 44 3.36 8.29 12.12
N ASP A 45 2.47 8.90 12.89
CA ASP A 45 1.04 8.88 12.59
C ASP A 45 0.74 9.61 11.28
N CYS A 46 -0.06 8.99 10.42
CA CYS A 46 -0.50 9.56 9.15
C CYS A 46 -1.88 9.04 8.74
N CYS A 47 -2.62 9.80 7.93
CA CYS A 47 -3.90 9.38 7.34
C CYS A 47 -4.85 8.71 8.35
N THR A 48 -5.00 9.29 9.54
CA THR A 48 -5.87 8.84 10.64
C THR A 48 -5.47 7.51 11.31
N VAL A 49 -5.53 6.39 10.59
CA VAL A 49 -5.32 5.04 11.14
C VAL A 49 -4.00 4.41 10.68
N PHE A 50 -3.24 5.11 9.84
CA PHE A 50 -2.00 4.60 9.27
C PHE A 50 -0.77 5.10 10.03
N LYS A 51 0.34 4.41 9.82
CA LYS A 51 1.68 4.84 10.21
C LYS A 51 2.52 5.00 8.95
N CYS A 52 3.32 6.06 8.87
CA CYS A 52 4.18 6.36 7.74
C CYS A 52 5.64 6.48 8.19
N ALA A 53 6.57 6.12 7.32
CA ALA A 53 8.00 6.26 7.54
C ALA A 53 8.71 6.66 6.25
N ARG A 54 9.84 7.34 6.38
CA ARG A 54 10.75 7.66 5.28
C ARG A 54 12.11 7.04 5.57
N LEU A 55 12.38 5.91 4.91
CA LEU A 55 13.57 5.08 5.15
C LEU A 55 14.62 5.35 4.07
N THR A 56 15.79 5.83 4.47
CA THR A 56 16.94 6.00 3.58
C THR A 56 17.67 4.67 3.42
N VAL A 57 17.82 4.23 2.17
CA VAL A 57 18.54 3.01 1.79
C VAL A 57 19.59 3.31 0.72
N HIS A 58 20.58 2.43 0.58
CA HIS A 58 21.53 2.51 -0.53
C HIS A 58 20.83 2.24 -1.87
N ALA A 59 21.01 3.13 -2.84
CA ALA A 59 20.49 2.94 -4.20
C ALA A 59 21.25 1.84 -4.96
N LYS A 60 22.48 1.55 -4.54
CA LYS A 60 23.30 0.47 -5.07
C LYS A 60 23.61 -0.52 -3.95
N VAL A 61 23.17 -1.75 -4.12
CA VAL A 61 23.52 -2.85 -3.23
C VAL A 61 24.61 -3.67 -3.90
N THR A 62 25.85 -3.56 -3.40
CA THR A 62 27.03 -4.27 -3.94
C THR A 62 27.10 -5.73 -3.47
N ASP A 63 26.75 -5.99 -2.20
CA ASP A 63 26.55 -7.33 -1.63
C ASP A 63 25.15 -7.40 -0.98
N PRO A 64 24.14 -8.04 -1.64
CA PRO A 64 22.79 -8.12 -1.09
C PRO A 64 22.68 -8.97 0.18
N ARG A 65 23.71 -9.74 0.54
CA ARG A 65 23.74 -10.53 1.77
C ARG A 65 24.40 -9.79 2.94
N ARG A 66 25.14 -8.72 2.66
CA ARG A 66 25.77 -7.84 3.66
C ARG A 66 25.62 -6.38 3.23
N PRO A 67 24.40 -5.83 3.30
CA PRO A 67 24.20 -4.40 3.08
C PRO A 67 25.00 -3.64 4.14
N GLU A 68 25.97 -2.84 3.71
CA GLU A 68 26.65 -1.89 4.58
C GLU A 68 25.62 -0.86 5.06
N ARG A 69 25.69 -0.43 6.33
CA ARG A 69 24.81 0.65 6.80
C ARG A 69 25.10 1.93 6.01
N VAL A 70 24.09 2.76 5.80
CA VAL A 70 24.27 4.07 5.16
C VAL A 70 25.04 4.96 6.13
N GLU A 71 26.37 4.93 6.06
CA GLU A 71 27.20 5.93 6.72
C GLU A 71 27.18 7.20 5.86
N GLY A 72 26.69 8.28 6.43
CA GLY A 72 26.29 9.50 5.71
C GLY A 72 27.37 10.28 4.97
N ASN A 73 28.56 9.74 4.68
CA ASN A 73 29.67 10.50 4.09
C ASN A 73 30.57 9.77 3.06
N CYS A 74 30.20 8.59 2.52
CA CYS A 74 31.12 7.81 1.66
C CYS A 74 30.65 7.57 0.21
N GLY A 75 29.90 8.50 -0.39
CA GLY A 75 29.75 8.58 -1.87
C GLY A 75 28.90 7.52 -2.57
N GLN A 76 28.23 6.61 -1.84
CA GLN A 76 27.21 5.76 -2.44
C GLN A 76 25.89 6.54 -2.58
N PRO A 77 25.23 6.51 -3.75
CA PRO A 77 23.93 7.15 -3.91
C PRO A 77 22.92 6.48 -2.97
N ALA A 78 22.20 7.27 -2.20
CA ALA A 78 21.10 6.83 -1.34
C ALA A 78 19.75 7.27 -1.92
N VAL A 79 18.70 6.51 -1.64
CA VAL A 79 17.32 6.84 -1.99
C VAL A 79 16.44 6.72 -0.75
N ASP A 80 15.41 7.56 -0.71
CA ASP A 80 14.42 7.52 0.36
C ASP A 80 13.19 6.73 -0.10
N LEU A 81 12.86 5.69 0.66
CA LEU A 81 11.66 4.90 0.48
C LEU A 81 10.53 5.46 1.33
N ALA A 82 9.38 5.70 0.71
CA ALA A 82 8.13 6.00 1.40
C ALA A 82 7.50 4.68 1.84
N ILE A 83 7.18 4.53 3.12
CA ILE A 83 6.56 3.32 3.66
C ILE A 83 5.28 3.69 4.39
N VAL A 84 4.18 3.01 4.09
CA VAL A 84 2.90 3.11 4.79
C VAL A 84 2.59 1.79 5.46
N LYS A 85 2.04 1.84 6.66
CA LYS A 85 1.54 0.69 7.40
C LYS A 85 0.13 0.95 7.92
N LEU A 86 -0.80 0.03 7.67
CA LEU A 86 -2.05 -0.09 8.41
C LEU A 86 -1.81 -1.07 9.57
N PRO A 87 -1.81 -0.61 10.83
CA PRO A 87 -1.56 -1.48 11.97
C PRO A 87 -2.67 -2.52 12.16
N TYR A 88 -2.29 -3.71 12.62
CA TYR A 88 -3.22 -4.70 13.15
C TYR A 88 -4.05 -4.11 14.29
N VAL A 89 -5.36 -4.36 14.26
CA VAL A 89 -6.28 -4.03 15.34
C VAL A 89 -6.73 -5.32 16.04
N SER A 90 -6.48 -5.39 17.35
CA SER A 90 -6.93 -6.54 18.13
C SER A 90 -8.43 -6.50 18.35
N VAL A 91 -9.09 -7.61 18.04
CA VAL A 91 -10.52 -7.81 18.25
C VAL A 91 -10.75 -8.99 19.19
N PRO A 92 -11.72 -8.94 20.12
CA PRO A 92 -12.04 -10.05 21.01
C PRO A 92 -12.34 -11.33 20.22
N GLY A 93 -11.66 -12.43 20.56
CA GLY A 93 -11.78 -13.71 19.87
C GLY A 93 -11.08 -13.77 18.50
N GLY A 94 -10.38 -12.72 18.08
CA GLY A 94 -9.61 -12.67 16.84
C GLY A 94 -8.22 -13.30 16.95
N PRO A 95 -7.52 -13.45 15.81
CA PRO A 95 -6.13 -13.90 15.81
C PRO A 95 -5.24 -12.90 16.55
N ALA A 96 -4.24 -13.42 17.26
CA ALA A 96 -3.15 -12.62 17.80
C ALA A 96 -2.34 -11.97 16.65
N HIS A 97 -1.54 -10.95 16.96
CA HIS A 97 -0.64 -10.35 15.99
C HIS A 97 0.45 -11.35 15.56
N GLN A 98 0.58 -11.57 14.25
CA GLN A 98 1.44 -12.58 13.63
C GLN A 98 2.61 -11.96 12.86
N GLY A 99 2.54 -10.67 12.49
CA GLY A 99 3.60 -9.97 11.77
C GLY A 99 3.04 -8.98 10.76
N ALA A 100 3.80 -8.73 9.68
CA ALA A 100 3.42 -7.79 8.63
C ALA A 100 3.30 -8.49 7.27
N VAL A 101 2.29 -8.10 6.49
CA VAL A 101 2.10 -8.49 5.10
C VAL A 101 2.48 -7.31 4.20
N HIS A 102 3.41 -7.54 3.28
CA HIS A 102 3.77 -6.55 2.27
C HIS A 102 2.77 -6.59 1.11
N VAL A 103 2.12 -5.46 0.85
CA VAL A 103 1.18 -5.23 -0.25
C VAL A 103 1.92 -4.54 -1.39
N SER A 104 2.06 -5.25 -2.50
CA SER A 104 2.63 -4.73 -3.75
C SER A 104 1.62 -4.88 -4.88
N LEU A 105 1.40 -3.79 -5.63
CA LEU A 105 0.54 -3.80 -6.83
C LEU A 105 1.26 -4.40 -8.04
N GLY A 106 2.58 -4.58 -7.94
CA GLY A 106 3.42 -4.86 -9.09
C GLY A 106 3.39 -3.73 -10.14
N GLY A 107 3.88 -4.05 -11.33
CA GLY A 107 4.07 -3.07 -12.40
C GLY A 107 5.20 -2.07 -12.10
N TRP A 108 5.56 -1.29 -13.12
CA TRP A 108 6.55 -0.22 -12.97
C TRP A 108 5.84 1.07 -12.56
N SER A 109 6.39 1.78 -11.57
CA SER A 109 5.88 3.08 -11.10
C SER A 109 4.49 3.08 -10.42
N SER A 110 3.87 1.92 -10.18
CA SER A 110 2.66 1.83 -9.35
C SER A 110 2.98 2.22 -7.90
N SER A 111 2.16 3.09 -7.31
CA SER A 111 2.32 3.48 -5.89
C SER A 111 1.48 2.57 -4.99
N SER A 112 2.11 1.53 -4.43
CA SER A 112 1.46 0.64 -3.47
C SER A 112 1.11 1.35 -2.16
N THR A 113 1.90 2.35 -1.76
CA THR A 113 1.59 3.25 -0.63
C THR A 113 0.27 3.98 -0.83
N ASN A 114 0.03 4.58 -2.00
CA ASN A 114 -1.23 5.27 -2.30
C ASN A 114 -2.43 4.30 -2.29
N PHE A 115 -2.26 3.11 -2.87
CA PHE A 115 -3.30 2.09 -2.83
C PHE A 115 -3.63 1.64 -1.41
N LEU A 116 -2.61 1.37 -0.59
CA LEU A 116 -2.83 0.92 0.78
C LEU A 116 -3.54 2.00 1.61
N VAL A 117 -3.20 3.27 1.45
CA VAL A 117 -3.93 4.37 2.14
C VAL A 117 -5.38 4.43 1.69
N ARG A 118 -5.65 4.27 0.39
CA ARG A 118 -7.02 4.43 -0.15
C ARG A 118 -7.95 3.27 0.16
N PHE A 119 -7.42 2.05 0.15
CA PHE A 119 -8.23 0.82 0.13
C PHE A 119 -7.81 -0.20 1.18
N GLY A 120 -6.74 0.04 1.95
CA GLY A 120 -6.18 -0.94 2.88
C GLY A 120 -7.17 -1.46 3.92
N GLU A 121 -8.07 -0.61 4.38
CA GLU A 121 -9.12 -0.99 5.33
C GLU A 121 -10.13 -1.99 4.75
N ASP A 122 -10.39 -1.96 3.43
CA ASP A 122 -11.27 -2.94 2.78
C ASP A 122 -10.63 -4.34 2.74
N TYR A 123 -9.31 -4.42 2.71
CA TYR A 123 -8.56 -5.67 2.64
C TYR A 123 -8.09 -6.17 4.01
N ALA A 124 -7.99 -5.30 5.02
CA ALA A 124 -7.54 -5.65 6.36
C ALA A 124 -8.25 -6.88 6.97
N PRO A 125 -9.56 -7.09 6.80
CA PRO A 125 -10.23 -8.29 7.31
C PRO A 125 -9.71 -9.61 6.73
N LEU A 126 -9.18 -9.61 5.50
CA LEU A 126 -8.63 -10.82 4.85
C LEU A 126 -7.29 -11.25 5.44
N PHE A 127 -6.57 -10.31 6.06
CA PHE A 127 -5.26 -10.52 6.67
C PHE A 127 -5.33 -10.27 8.18
N ALA A 128 -6.43 -10.68 8.80
CA ALA A 128 -6.63 -10.55 10.24
C ALA A 128 -5.42 -11.14 11.00
N GLY A 129 -4.88 -10.36 11.94
CA GLY A 129 -3.66 -10.72 12.67
C GLY A 129 -2.38 -10.14 12.10
N TYR A 130 -2.41 -9.39 10.99
CA TYR A 130 -1.23 -8.80 10.39
C TYR A 130 -1.33 -7.27 10.27
N ASP A 131 -0.19 -6.60 10.42
CA ASP A 131 0.00 -5.26 9.86
C ASP A 131 -0.01 -5.36 8.33
N LEU A 132 -0.70 -4.46 7.63
CA LEU A 132 -0.52 -4.32 6.17
C LEU A 132 0.52 -3.24 5.92
N LEU A 133 1.51 -3.51 5.07
CA LEU A 133 2.61 -2.59 4.79
C LEU A 133 2.79 -2.42 3.28
N ALA A 134 3.05 -1.21 2.81
CA ALA A 134 3.36 -0.93 1.41
C ALA A 134 4.54 0.03 1.30
N ILE A 135 5.32 -0.14 0.23
CA ILE A 135 6.48 0.66 -0.14
C ILE A 135 6.24 1.27 -1.52
#